data_AF-A0A1N6KQ13-F1
#
_entry.id   AF-A0A1N6KQ13-F1
#
_cell.length_a   1.000
_cell.length_b   1.000
_cell.length_c   1.000
_cell.angle_alpha   90.00
_cell.angle_beta   90.00
_cell.angle_gamma   90.00
#
_symmetry.space_group_name_H-M   'P 1'
#
loop_
_entity.id
_entity.type
_entity.pdbx_description
1 polymer ?
#
loop_
_entity_poly.entity_id
_entity_poly.type
_entity_poly.pdbx_seq_one_letter_code
_entity_poly.pdbx_strand_id
1 'polypeptide(L)'
;MMKTTRRIGLVVAVLGFMVGVAEQARAGLVVYNNRADFDAAVSGQTMIDFETSLGTDEFHYYGATTGSDFGGVTFTDPHGSGSLFLLKSSYYDTSGTTQYLNLNDNGSTTVTATFTNPNTYAFGADLGSLFNWGMTAQPGDIQVILSTGETIPTTIESDLAFSSKSLTFFGVVSDTAFSSVKFVDPSMGLMIDNFAFESIQPVPEPSTLVLVSTALPMGLGFAWMRRRKARTA
;
A
#
# COMPACT_ATOMS: atom_id res chain seq x y z
N MET A 1 -17.12 59.70 -15.06
CA MET A 1 -15.88 59.15 -14.47
C MET A 1 -16.26 58.18 -13.34
N MET A 2 -15.54 57.07 -13.13
CA MET A 2 -15.76 56.04 -12.08
C MET A 2 -16.92 55.02 -12.26
N LYS A 3 -16.80 54.04 -13.18
CA LYS A 3 -17.57 52.77 -13.09
C LYS A 3 -16.79 51.49 -13.48
N THR A 4 -15.61 51.60 -14.08
CA THR A 4 -14.90 50.45 -14.68
C THR A 4 -14.00 49.67 -13.72
N THR A 5 -13.53 50.27 -12.62
CA THR A 5 -12.59 49.65 -11.67
C THR A 5 -13.22 48.57 -10.78
N ARG A 6 -14.53 48.66 -10.49
CA ARG A 6 -15.23 47.66 -9.65
C ARG A 6 -15.43 46.30 -10.30
N ARG A 7 -15.39 46.20 -11.64
CA ARG A 7 -15.64 44.93 -12.36
C ARG A 7 -14.41 44.03 -12.46
N ILE A 8 -13.20 44.58 -12.33
CA ILE A 8 -11.95 43.80 -12.45
C ILE A 8 -11.64 43.06 -11.14
N GLY A 9 -11.92 43.67 -9.98
CA GLY A 9 -11.69 43.03 -8.68
C GLY A 9 -12.52 41.75 -8.46
N LEU A 10 -13.75 41.72 -8.97
CA LEU A 10 -14.63 40.55 -8.82
C LEU A 10 -14.14 39.34 -9.62
N VAL A 11 -13.58 39.56 -10.82
CA VAL A 11 -13.08 38.47 -11.69
C VAL A 11 -11.80 37.85 -11.12
N VAL A 12 -10.92 38.67 -10.52
CA VAL A 12 -9.71 38.18 -9.85
C VAL A 12 -10.05 37.41 -8.57
N ALA A 13 -11.06 37.87 -7.82
CA ALA A 13 -11.53 37.16 -6.62
C ALA A 13 -12.16 35.79 -6.94
N VAL A 14 -12.95 35.69 -8.02
CA VAL A 14 -13.56 34.42 -8.45
C VAL A 14 -12.52 33.43 -8.98
N LEU A 15 -11.51 33.91 -9.73
CA LEU A 15 -10.39 33.06 -10.18
C LEU A 15 -9.50 32.61 -9.01
N GLY A 16 -9.26 33.46 -8.01
CA GLY A 16 -8.54 33.09 -6.79
C GLY A 16 -9.29 32.07 -5.93
N PHE A 17 -10.63 32.13 -5.90
CA PHE A 17 -11.45 31.18 -5.15
C PHE A 17 -11.52 29.79 -5.81
N MET A 18 -11.40 29.70 -7.14
CA MET A 18 -11.36 28.40 -7.85
C MET A 18 -10.01 27.67 -7.74
N VAL A 19 -8.93 28.35 -7.38
CA VAL A 19 -7.62 27.70 -7.15
C VAL A 19 -7.55 27.06 -5.75
N GLY A 20 -8.43 27.45 -4.82
CA GLY A 20 -8.39 27.00 -3.43
C GLY A 20 -9.16 25.73 -3.09
N VAL A 21 -9.91 25.13 -4.03
CA VAL A 21 -10.76 23.95 -3.75
C VAL A 21 -10.70 22.90 -4.87
N ALA A 22 -9.54 22.75 -5.48
CA ALA A 22 -9.24 21.47 -6.13
C ALA A 22 -8.80 20.50 -5.02
N GLU A 23 -9.76 20.04 -4.21
CA GLU A 23 -9.59 18.73 -3.59
C GLU A 23 -9.38 17.79 -4.78
N GLN A 24 -8.16 17.24 -4.92
CA GLN A 24 -7.90 16.18 -5.87
C GLN A 24 -9.00 15.15 -5.62
N ALA A 25 -9.83 14.89 -6.63
CA ALA A 25 -10.75 13.77 -6.57
C ALA A 25 -9.88 12.53 -6.38
N ARG A 26 -9.77 12.08 -5.13
CA ARG A 26 -8.92 10.96 -4.76
C ARG A 26 -9.49 9.73 -5.43
N ALA A 27 -8.72 9.14 -6.33
CA ALA A 27 -9.06 7.84 -6.89
C ALA A 27 -8.92 6.85 -5.74
N GLY A 28 -10.05 6.42 -5.19
CA GLY A 28 -10.08 5.61 -3.98
C GLY A 28 -9.21 4.35 -4.07
N LEU A 29 -8.95 3.77 -2.90
CA LEU A 29 -8.24 2.52 -2.76
C LEU A 29 -8.89 1.40 -3.61
N VAL A 30 -8.08 0.68 -4.39
CA VAL A 30 -8.50 -0.45 -5.20
C VAL A 30 -7.93 -1.74 -4.60
N VAL A 31 -8.81 -2.69 -4.28
CA VAL A 31 -8.46 -4.01 -3.73
C VAL A 31 -8.48 -5.06 -4.83
N TYR A 32 -7.48 -5.95 -4.81
CA TYR A 32 -7.31 -7.07 -5.72
C TYR A 32 -7.29 -8.37 -4.93
N ASN A 33 -8.15 -9.32 -5.33
CA ASN A 33 -8.16 -10.69 -4.78
C ASN A 33 -7.60 -11.71 -5.77
N ASN A 34 -6.95 -11.23 -6.84
CA ASN A 34 -6.32 -12.04 -7.87
C ASN A 34 -4.95 -11.46 -8.23
N ARG A 35 -3.91 -12.30 -8.16
CA ARG A 35 -2.51 -11.94 -8.43
C ARG A 35 -2.33 -11.38 -9.85
N ALA A 36 -2.93 -12.03 -10.85
CA ALA A 36 -2.78 -11.65 -12.25
C ALA A 36 -3.41 -10.29 -12.55
N ASP A 37 -4.56 -9.96 -11.95
CA ASP A 37 -5.19 -8.65 -12.10
C ASP A 37 -4.35 -7.54 -11.44
N PHE A 38 -3.75 -7.83 -10.29
CA PHE A 38 -2.84 -6.90 -9.63
C PHE A 38 -1.55 -6.71 -10.44
N ASP A 39 -0.98 -7.78 -10.98
CA ASP A 39 0.20 -7.71 -11.86
C ASP A 39 -0.04 -6.92 -13.15
N ALA A 40 -1.24 -7.00 -13.70
CA ALA A 40 -1.64 -6.18 -14.84
C ALA A 40 -1.77 -4.70 -14.48
N ALA A 41 -2.13 -4.38 -13.23
CA ALA A 41 -2.33 -3.01 -12.75
C ALA A 41 -1.06 -2.33 -12.25
N VAL A 42 -0.11 -3.10 -11.71
CA VAL A 42 1.11 -2.58 -11.08
C VAL A 42 2.34 -3.02 -11.86
N SER A 43 3.01 -2.06 -12.50
CA SER A 43 4.30 -2.32 -13.16
C SER A 43 5.48 -2.18 -12.20
N GLY A 44 6.66 -2.71 -12.57
CA GLY A 44 7.92 -2.43 -11.85
C GLY A 44 7.92 -2.85 -10.39
N GLN A 45 7.34 -4.01 -10.07
CA GLN A 45 7.28 -4.51 -8.71
C GLN A 45 8.61 -5.15 -8.27
N THR A 46 8.93 -5.02 -6.98
CA THR A 46 9.88 -5.89 -6.29
C THR A 46 9.08 -7.02 -5.62
N MET A 47 9.57 -8.25 -5.71
CA MET A 47 8.96 -9.43 -5.08
C MET A 47 9.89 -10.00 -4.02
N ILE A 48 9.32 -10.35 -2.88
CA ILE A 48 9.94 -11.11 -1.80
C ILE A 48 9.24 -12.46 -1.77
N ASP A 49 9.89 -13.48 -2.31
CA ASP A 49 9.36 -14.84 -2.44
C ASP A 49 9.74 -15.77 -1.28
N PHE A 50 10.65 -15.34 -0.40
CA PHE A 50 11.18 -16.09 0.76
C PHE A 50 11.83 -17.47 0.46
N GLU A 51 11.69 -18.04 -0.75
CA GLU A 51 12.08 -19.40 -1.17
C GLU A 51 13.58 -19.70 -1.11
N THR A 52 14.44 -18.69 -1.10
CA THR A 52 15.89 -18.89 -1.13
C THR A 52 16.57 -18.71 0.23
N SER A 53 15.80 -18.38 1.26
CA SER A 53 16.38 -17.83 2.50
C SER A 53 16.77 -18.88 3.53
N LEU A 54 16.25 -20.11 3.51
CA LEU A 54 16.59 -21.16 4.48
C LEU A 54 17.62 -22.21 4.02
N GLY A 55 17.95 -22.29 2.73
CA GLY A 55 18.84 -23.35 2.23
C GLY A 55 18.31 -24.75 2.55
N THR A 56 19.07 -25.55 3.31
CA THR A 56 18.63 -26.89 3.77
C THR A 56 17.80 -26.86 5.05
N ASP A 57 17.87 -25.78 5.83
CA ASP A 57 17.16 -25.69 7.11
C ASP A 57 15.65 -25.58 6.88
N GLU A 58 14.86 -26.06 7.83
CA GLU A 58 13.38 -26.00 7.74
C GLU A 58 12.81 -24.75 8.41
N PHE A 59 13.66 -24.01 9.13
CA PHE A 59 13.26 -22.93 10.01
C PHE A 59 14.41 -21.97 10.27
N HIS A 60 14.11 -20.68 10.32
CA HIS A 60 14.99 -19.65 10.84
C HIS A 60 14.23 -18.70 11.76
N TYR A 61 14.81 -18.39 12.91
CA TYR A 61 14.24 -17.47 13.89
C TYR A 61 14.95 -16.13 13.86
N TYR A 62 14.19 -15.05 13.66
CA TYR A 62 14.71 -13.70 13.56
C TYR A 62 14.71 -12.91 14.88
N GLY A 63 14.14 -13.46 15.96
CA GLY A 63 14.00 -12.71 17.21
C GLY A 63 12.78 -11.79 17.25
N ALA A 64 12.49 -11.25 18.43
CA ALA A 64 11.26 -10.49 18.68
C ALA A 64 11.39 -8.96 18.56
N THR A 65 12.60 -8.39 18.48
CA THR A 65 12.78 -6.95 18.80
C THR A 65 13.40 -6.05 17.73
N THR A 66 14.04 -6.58 16.69
CA THR A 66 14.78 -5.75 15.72
C THR A 66 14.18 -5.69 14.32
N GLY A 67 13.20 -6.55 14.04
CA GLY A 67 12.68 -6.72 12.69
C GLY A 67 13.69 -7.37 11.75
N SER A 68 13.24 -7.72 10.56
CA SER A 68 14.09 -8.34 9.54
C SER A 68 13.83 -7.73 8.19
N ASP A 69 14.89 -7.28 7.53
CA ASP A 69 14.83 -6.68 6.20
C ASP A 69 14.90 -7.75 5.12
N PHE A 70 13.94 -7.70 4.21
CA PHE A 70 13.89 -8.51 3.01
C PHE A 70 13.71 -7.58 1.82
N GLY A 71 14.78 -7.38 1.05
CA GLY A 71 14.69 -6.65 -0.22
C GLY A 71 14.16 -5.22 -0.10
N GLY A 72 14.40 -4.53 1.02
CA GLY A 72 13.93 -3.16 1.26
C GLY A 72 12.59 -3.07 1.99
N VAL A 73 12.07 -4.18 2.53
CA VAL A 73 10.94 -4.19 3.46
C VAL A 73 11.37 -4.79 4.79
N THR A 74 11.22 -4.03 5.87
CA THR A 74 11.48 -4.51 7.22
C THR A 74 10.18 -5.02 7.85
N PHE A 75 10.14 -6.31 8.18
CA PHE A 75 9.01 -6.93 8.89
C PHE A 75 9.29 -6.92 10.38
N THR A 76 8.33 -6.44 11.18
CA THR A 76 8.42 -6.36 12.64
C THR A 76 7.17 -6.91 13.30
N ASP A 77 7.34 -7.48 14.49
CA ASP A 77 6.25 -7.71 15.44
C ASP A 77 6.28 -6.58 16.49
N PRO A 78 5.24 -5.73 16.56
CA PRO A 78 5.21 -4.64 17.54
C PRO A 78 5.05 -5.10 18.99
N HIS A 79 4.64 -6.34 19.25
CA HIS A 79 4.42 -6.82 20.61
C HIS A 79 5.69 -7.32 21.29
N GLY A 80 6.74 -7.64 20.53
CA GLY A 80 7.98 -8.19 21.06
C GLY A 80 7.82 -9.52 21.79
N SER A 81 6.63 -10.12 21.72
CA SER A 81 6.24 -11.42 22.27
C SER A 81 6.14 -12.48 21.18
N GLY A 82 5.79 -12.07 19.96
CA GLY A 82 5.75 -12.91 18.79
C GLY A 82 7.15 -13.18 18.26
N SER A 83 7.31 -14.39 17.78
CA SER A 83 8.55 -14.82 17.17
C SER A 83 8.39 -14.76 15.66
N LEU A 84 9.14 -13.88 15.01
CA LEU A 84 9.21 -13.82 13.55
C LEU A 84 10.06 -14.99 13.06
N PHE A 85 9.45 -15.82 12.22
CA PHE A 85 10.07 -17.00 11.66
C PHE A 85 10.00 -16.97 10.16
N LEU A 86 11.03 -17.54 9.54
CA LEU A 86 10.89 -18.05 8.19
C LEU A 86 10.81 -19.56 8.28
N LEU A 87 9.82 -20.15 7.62
CA LEU A 87 9.48 -21.55 7.73
C LEU A 87 9.33 -22.20 6.37
N LYS A 88 9.83 -23.44 6.24
CA LYS A 88 9.36 -24.37 5.22
C LYS A 88 8.04 -24.97 5.66
N SER A 89 7.16 -25.23 4.71
CA SER A 89 5.97 -26.08 4.90
C SER A 89 6.27 -27.40 5.64
N SER A 90 7.41 -28.03 5.37
CA SER A 90 7.81 -29.31 6.00
C SER A 90 7.98 -29.23 7.52
N TYR A 91 8.32 -28.05 8.07
CA TYR A 91 8.49 -27.87 9.52
C TYR A 91 7.22 -28.20 10.31
N TYR A 92 6.07 -27.92 9.71
CA TYR A 92 4.76 -28.20 10.29
C TYR A 92 4.10 -29.44 9.69
N ASP A 93 4.80 -30.21 8.84
CA ASP A 93 4.23 -31.33 8.07
C ASP A 93 3.01 -30.91 7.23
N THR A 94 2.99 -29.66 6.76
CA THR A 94 1.97 -29.23 5.79
C THR A 94 2.40 -29.67 4.40
N SER A 95 1.45 -30.17 3.60
CA SER A 95 1.75 -30.55 2.22
C SER A 95 2.05 -29.28 1.41
N GLY A 96 3.32 -29.03 1.13
CA GLY A 96 3.81 -27.89 0.35
C GLY A 96 5.33 -27.98 0.19
N THR A 97 5.90 -27.24 -0.75
CA THR A 97 7.36 -27.08 -0.91
C THR A 97 7.81 -25.64 -0.71
N THR A 98 6.93 -24.79 -0.19
CA THR A 98 7.14 -23.35 -0.14
C THR A 98 7.70 -22.89 1.21
N GLN A 99 8.41 -21.78 1.17
CA GLN A 99 8.86 -21.04 2.34
C GLN A 99 8.01 -19.81 2.53
N TYR A 100 7.63 -19.51 3.76
CA TYR A 100 6.81 -18.34 4.07
C TYR A 100 7.26 -17.71 5.37
N LEU A 101 7.07 -16.40 5.45
CA LEU A 101 7.23 -15.65 6.69
C LEU A 101 6.05 -16.01 7.59
N ASN A 102 6.33 -16.43 8.82
CA ASN A 102 5.34 -16.80 9.80
C ASN A 102 5.55 -16.04 11.10
N LEU A 103 4.45 -15.64 11.73
CA LEU A 103 4.47 -15.18 13.10
C LEU A 103 3.63 -16.08 13.97
N ASN A 104 4.28 -16.63 14.98
CA ASN A 104 3.61 -17.36 16.02
C ASN A 104 3.67 -16.54 17.32
N ASP A 105 2.49 -16.16 17.81
CA ASP A 105 2.31 -15.59 19.14
C ASP A 105 1.07 -16.23 19.79
N ASN A 106 1.04 -16.25 21.12
CA ASN A 106 -0.09 -16.71 21.89
C ASN A 106 -1.21 -15.65 21.87
N GLY A 107 -1.96 -15.58 20.78
CA GLY A 107 -3.09 -14.65 20.62
C GLY A 107 -3.16 -14.06 19.22
N SER A 108 -3.77 -12.87 19.11
CA SER A 108 -3.80 -12.12 17.85
C SER A 108 -2.38 -11.77 17.44
N THR A 109 -1.99 -12.17 16.23
CA THR A 109 -0.67 -11.89 15.67
C THR A 109 -0.70 -10.62 14.82
N THR A 110 0.30 -9.76 15.01
CA THR A 110 0.43 -8.51 14.25
C THR A 110 1.79 -8.44 13.58
N VAL A 111 1.81 -8.13 12.29
CA VAL A 111 3.03 -7.87 11.53
C VAL A 111 2.97 -6.50 10.94
N THR A 112 4.05 -5.73 11.07
CA THR A 112 4.22 -4.50 10.30
C THR A 112 5.34 -4.66 9.29
N ALA A 113 4.99 -4.60 8.01
CA ALA A 113 5.90 -4.48 6.88
C ALA A 113 6.16 -2.99 6.62
N THR A 114 7.38 -2.52 6.86
CA THR A 114 7.78 -1.13 6.66
C THR A 114 8.68 -1.02 5.43
N PHE A 115 8.29 -0.19 4.48
CA PHE A 115 9.04 0.00 3.23
C PHE A 115 10.21 0.97 3.46
N THR A 116 11.37 0.64 2.89
CA THR A 116 12.52 1.55 2.85
C THR A 116 12.19 2.82 2.04
N ASN A 117 11.37 2.70 0.99
CA ASN A 117 10.81 3.83 0.27
C ASN A 117 9.44 4.21 0.86
N PRO A 118 9.31 5.38 1.52
CA PRO A 118 8.06 5.78 2.15
C PRO A 118 6.97 6.19 1.15
N ASN A 119 7.27 6.24 -0.15
CA ASN A 119 6.34 6.59 -1.22
C ASN A 119 5.84 5.34 -1.96
N THR A 120 5.37 4.34 -1.22
CA THR A 120 4.78 3.13 -1.82
C THR A 120 3.29 3.36 -2.06
N TYR A 121 2.80 3.01 -3.25
CA TYR A 121 1.39 3.16 -3.62
C TYR A 121 0.69 1.83 -3.87
N ALA A 122 1.45 0.74 -4.03
CA ALA A 122 0.87 -0.58 -4.19
C ALA A 122 1.69 -1.65 -3.46
N PHE A 123 0.97 -2.62 -2.89
CA PHE A 123 1.54 -3.86 -2.38
C PHE A 123 0.56 -5.01 -2.61
N GLY A 124 1.08 -6.24 -2.66
CA GLY A 124 0.30 -7.46 -2.66
C GLY A 124 1.07 -8.56 -1.95
N ALA A 125 0.36 -9.53 -1.39
CA ALA A 125 0.94 -10.67 -0.71
C ALA A 125 -0.02 -11.86 -0.78
N ASP A 126 0.55 -13.05 -0.72
CA ASP A 126 -0.20 -14.26 -0.44
C ASP A 126 -0.28 -14.43 1.08
N LEU A 127 -1.51 -14.42 1.61
CA LEU A 127 -1.78 -14.42 3.04
C LEU A 127 -2.50 -15.70 3.47
N GLY A 128 -2.27 -16.09 4.72
CA GLY A 128 -3.00 -17.16 5.36
C GLY A 128 -2.73 -17.19 6.86
N SER A 129 -3.31 -18.18 7.54
CA SER A 129 -3.13 -18.38 8.97
C SER A 129 -2.92 -19.86 9.27
N LEU A 130 -1.93 -20.18 10.11
CA LEU A 130 -1.64 -21.53 10.59
C LEU A 130 -2.08 -21.64 12.04
N PHE A 131 -3.14 -22.39 12.29
CA PHE A 131 -3.50 -22.76 13.64
C PHE A 131 -2.51 -23.79 14.23
N ASN A 132 -2.12 -23.65 15.51
CA ASN A 132 -1.24 -24.61 16.18
C ASN A 132 -1.73 -25.08 17.58
N TRP A 133 -1.45 -26.35 17.88
CA TRP A 133 -1.40 -27.03 19.20
C TRP A 133 -2.54 -26.77 20.22
N GLY A 134 -3.79 -27.06 19.84
CA GLY A 134 -4.87 -27.24 20.82
C GLY A 134 -5.33 -25.96 21.54
N MET A 135 -4.98 -24.80 21.00
CA MET A 135 -5.48 -23.50 21.46
C MET A 135 -6.85 -23.18 20.85
N THR A 136 -7.62 -22.28 21.44
CA THR A 136 -8.91 -21.88 20.87
C THR A 136 -8.66 -20.79 19.83
N ALA A 137 -8.69 -21.16 18.55
CA ALA A 137 -8.61 -20.18 17.47
C ALA A 137 -9.79 -19.19 17.55
N GLN A 138 -9.51 -17.91 17.32
CA GLN A 138 -10.54 -16.89 17.25
C GLN A 138 -10.95 -16.74 15.79
N PRO A 139 -12.21 -17.03 15.43
CA PRO A 139 -12.65 -16.83 14.06
C PRO A 139 -12.60 -15.34 13.70
N GLY A 140 -12.03 -15.03 12.54
CA GLY A 140 -12.08 -13.70 11.95
C GLY A 140 -11.24 -13.62 10.69
N ASP A 141 -11.47 -12.54 9.94
CA ASP A 141 -10.66 -12.25 8.77
C ASP A 141 -9.39 -11.50 9.17
N ILE A 142 -8.30 -11.75 8.46
CA ILE A 142 -7.09 -10.93 8.56
C ILE A 142 -7.45 -9.49 8.21
N GLN A 143 -6.99 -8.52 9.00
CA GLN A 143 -7.14 -7.10 8.70
C GLN A 143 -5.84 -6.53 8.16
N VAL A 144 -5.97 -5.64 7.18
CA VAL A 144 -4.84 -4.90 6.61
C VAL A 144 -5.01 -3.43 6.95
N ILE A 145 -4.00 -2.83 7.56
CA ILE A 145 -4.02 -1.44 7.99
C ILE A 145 -2.82 -0.71 7.38
N LEU A 146 -3.09 0.29 6.55
CA LEU A 146 -2.05 1.12 5.94
C LEU A 146 -1.53 2.15 6.96
N SER A 147 -0.30 2.65 6.76
CA SER A 147 0.25 3.74 7.56
C SER A 147 -0.56 5.04 7.48
N THR A 148 -1.43 5.16 6.48
CA THR A 148 -2.42 6.25 6.34
C THR A 148 -3.56 6.17 7.35
N GLY A 149 -3.69 5.03 8.06
CA GLY A 149 -4.77 4.73 9.00
C GLY A 149 -5.97 4.03 8.37
N GLU A 150 -5.97 3.84 7.05
CA GLU A 150 -7.03 3.10 6.36
C GLU A 150 -7.00 1.62 6.74
N THR A 151 -8.15 1.09 7.13
CA THR A 151 -8.33 -0.33 7.50
C THR A 151 -9.15 -1.01 6.42
N ILE A 152 -8.58 -2.05 5.83
CA ILE A 152 -9.14 -2.81 4.73
C ILE A 152 -9.50 -4.19 5.27
N PRO A 153 -10.79 -4.54 5.36
CA PRO A 153 -11.18 -5.90 5.69
C PRO A 153 -10.80 -6.82 4.54
N THR A 154 -10.14 -7.94 4.85
CA THR A 154 -9.98 -9.04 3.88
C THR A 154 -11.13 -10.02 4.03
N THR A 155 -11.27 -10.96 3.10
CA THR A 155 -12.13 -12.16 3.27
C THR A 155 -11.28 -13.42 3.47
N ILE A 156 -10.04 -13.25 3.91
CA ILE A 156 -9.10 -14.34 4.12
C ILE A 156 -9.34 -14.84 5.53
N GLU A 157 -10.12 -15.92 5.61
CA GLU A 157 -10.43 -16.54 6.89
C GLU A 157 -9.14 -17.05 7.53
N SER A 158 -8.95 -16.72 8.81
CA SER A 158 -8.00 -17.44 9.64
C SER A 158 -8.52 -18.87 9.83
N ASP A 159 -8.02 -19.84 9.04
CA ASP A 159 -8.48 -21.22 9.14
C ASP A 159 -8.05 -21.82 10.50
N LEU A 160 -8.98 -22.53 11.14
CA LEU A 160 -8.77 -23.18 12.44
C LEU A 160 -8.17 -24.58 12.30
N ALA A 161 -8.05 -25.09 11.07
CA ALA A 161 -7.50 -26.40 10.79
C ALA A 161 -6.11 -26.30 10.17
N PHE A 162 -5.26 -27.27 10.52
CA PHE A 162 -3.99 -27.60 9.87
C PHE A 162 -4.27 -28.10 8.44
N SER A 163 -4.86 -27.25 7.61
CA SER A 163 -5.22 -27.57 6.25
C SER A 163 -4.14 -27.03 5.35
N SER A 164 -3.72 -27.83 4.39
CA SER A 164 -2.79 -27.50 3.32
C SER A 164 -3.33 -26.44 2.34
N LYS A 165 -4.22 -25.56 2.82
CA LYS A 165 -4.76 -24.50 2.00
C LYS A 165 -3.62 -23.62 1.54
N SER A 166 -3.58 -23.46 0.23
CA SER A 166 -2.75 -22.47 -0.42
C SER A 166 -3.07 -21.09 0.17
N LEU A 167 -2.02 -20.30 0.36
CA LEU A 167 -2.15 -18.89 0.71
C LEU A 167 -3.05 -18.19 -0.33
N THR A 168 -3.83 -17.22 0.13
CA THR A 168 -4.77 -16.47 -0.71
C THR A 168 -4.19 -15.11 -1.01
N PHE A 169 -4.14 -14.76 -2.30
CA PHE A 169 -3.64 -13.47 -2.73
C PHE A 169 -4.53 -12.31 -2.26
N PHE A 170 -3.90 -11.25 -1.78
CA PHE A 170 -4.50 -9.97 -1.49
C PHE A 170 -3.57 -8.84 -1.95
N GLY A 171 -4.11 -7.86 -2.66
CA GLY A 171 -3.36 -6.71 -3.15
C GLY A 171 -4.13 -5.41 -3.08
N VAL A 172 -3.40 -4.30 -2.99
CA VAL A 172 -3.93 -2.95 -2.85
C VAL A 172 -3.16 -2.00 -3.74
N VAL A 173 -3.89 -1.13 -4.44
CA VAL A 173 -3.36 0.06 -5.10
C VAL A 173 -4.06 1.28 -4.50
N SER A 174 -3.28 2.26 -4.06
CA SER A 174 -3.76 3.51 -3.47
C SER A 174 -3.28 4.70 -4.29
N ASP A 175 -4.06 5.77 -4.32
CA ASP A 175 -3.61 7.07 -4.83
C ASP A 175 -2.83 7.88 -3.78
N THR A 176 -2.79 7.39 -2.54
CA THR A 176 -2.12 8.01 -1.40
C THR A 176 -0.94 7.14 -0.99
N ALA A 177 0.26 7.73 -0.98
CA ALA A 177 1.47 7.04 -0.55
C ALA A 177 1.34 6.55 0.90
N PHE A 178 1.86 5.34 1.15
CA PHE A 178 2.00 4.75 2.46
C PHE A 178 3.43 4.22 2.66
N SER A 179 3.86 4.20 3.92
CA SER A 179 5.21 3.79 4.33
C SER A 179 5.23 2.44 5.06
N SER A 180 4.07 1.93 5.46
CA SER A 180 3.96 0.60 6.04
C SER A 180 2.58 -0.02 5.83
N VAL A 181 2.55 -1.35 5.89
CA VAL A 181 1.33 -2.16 5.97
C VAL A 181 1.38 -2.98 7.24
N LYS A 182 0.30 -2.96 8.01
CA LYS A 182 0.12 -3.78 9.20
C LYS A 182 -0.92 -4.85 8.94
N PHE A 183 -0.53 -6.10 9.10
CA PHE A 183 -1.41 -7.27 9.06
C PHE A 183 -1.79 -7.62 10.49
N VAL A 184 -3.08 -7.76 10.76
CA VAL A 184 -3.61 -8.19 12.05
C VAL A 184 -4.42 -9.45 11.82
N ASP A 185 -3.87 -10.58 12.23
CA ASP A 185 -4.60 -11.83 12.28
C ASP A 185 -5.28 -11.93 13.65
N PRO A 186 -6.62 -12.03 13.72
CA PRO A 186 -7.32 -12.25 14.99
C PRO A 186 -6.98 -13.61 15.60
N SER A 187 -6.49 -14.55 14.78
CA SER A 187 -5.93 -15.83 15.19
C SER A 187 -4.40 -15.72 15.38
N MET A 188 -3.79 -16.88 15.54
CA MET A 188 -2.34 -17.10 15.63
C MET A 188 -1.82 -17.68 14.32
N GLY A 189 -0.56 -17.40 14.00
CA GLY A 189 0.12 -18.09 12.92
C GLY A 189 -0.02 -17.42 11.56
N LEU A 190 -0.13 -16.08 11.51
CA LEU A 190 -0.12 -15.34 10.24
C LEU A 190 1.03 -15.81 9.34
N MET A 191 0.68 -16.14 8.11
CA MET A 191 1.61 -16.49 7.04
C MET A 191 1.59 -15.42 5.96
N ILE A 192 2.77 -15.05 5.48
CA ILE A 192 2.97 -14.10 4.39
C ILE A 192 3.98 -14.70 3.41
N ASP A 193 3.62 -14.73 2.14
CA ASP A 193 4.48 -15.15 1.04
C ASP A 193 4.27 -14.26 -0.20
N ASN A 194 5.16 -14.35 -1.19
CA ASN A 194 5.14 -13.63 -2.47
C ASN A 194 4.80 -12.14 -2.29
N PHE A 195 5.44 -11.51 -1.29
CA PHE A 195 5.16 -10.12 -0.94
C PHE A 195 5.73 -9.21 -2.03
N ALA A 196 4.84 -8.65 -2.84
CA ALA A 196 5.15 -7.76 -3.93
C ALA A 196 4.82 -6.31 -3.56
N PHE A 197 5.66 -5.37 -3.97
CA PHE A 197 5.41 -3.95 -3.78
C PHE A 197 5.96 -3.14 -4.94
N GLU A 198 5.33 -2.00 -5.20
CA GLU A 198 5.80 -1.10 -6.26
C GLU A 198 7.18 -0.55 -5.89
N SER A 199 8.16 -0.71 -6.80
CA SER A 199 9.53 -0.23 -6.60
C SER A 199 9.80 1.14 -7.24
N ILE A 200 8.77 1.78 -7.80
CA ILE A 200 8.98 2.84 -8.80
C ILE A 200 9.31 4.20 -8.18
N GLN A 201 10.35 4.79 -8.76
CA GLN A 201 10.78 6.18 -8.68
C GLN A 201 9.61 7.17 -8.89
N PRO A 202 9.65 8.36 -8.27
CA PRO A 202 8.57 9.34 -8.30
C PRO A 202 8.02 9.55 -9.72
N VAL A 203 6.73 9.28 -9.92
CA VAL A 203 6.02 9.60 -11.16
C VAL A 203 6.10 11.12 -11.33
N PRO A 204 6.67 11.63 -12.44
CA PRO A 204 6.75 13.07 -12.68
C PRO A 204 5.35 13.68 -12.57
N GLU A 205 5.24 14.78 -11.82
CA GLU A 205 3.96 15.44 -11.59
C GLU A 205 3.20 15.59 -12.91
N PRO A 206 1.89 15.32 -12.93
CA PRO A 206 1.14 15.28 -14.16
C PRO A 206 1.34 16.60 -14.89
N SER A 207 1.60 16.51 -16.19
CA SER A 207 1.83 17.63 -17.12
C SER A 207 0.71 18.67 -17.13
N THR A 208 -0.37 18.48 -16.36
CA THR A 208 -1.36 19.48 -15.97
C THR A 208 -0.74 20.69 -15.27
N LEU A 209 0.29 20.57 -14.44
CA LEU A 209 0.97 21.75 -13.86
C LEU A 209 1.72 22.54 -14.92
N VAL A 210 2.36 21.86 -15.87
CA VAL A 210 2.98 22.48 -17.05
C VAL A 210 1.92 23.11 -17.96
N LEU A 211 0.78 22.45 -18.15
CA LEU A 211 -0.32 22.96 -18.97
C LEU A 211 -0.96 24.21 -18.34
N VAL A 212 -1.21 24.19 -17.02
CA VAL A 212 -1.78 25.34 -16.29
C VAL A 212 -0.80 26.52 -16.27
N SER A 213 0.49 26.25 -16.01
CA SER A 213 1.52 27.29 -15.99
C SER A 213 1.80 27.90 -17.37
N THR A 214 1.54 27.18 -18.47
CA THR A 214 1.71 27.72 -19.83
C THR A 214 0.43 28.34 -20.39
N ALA A 215 -0.75 27.78 -20.09
CA ALA A 215 -2.04 28.27 -20.60
C ALA A 215 -2.48 29.59 -19.96
N LEU A 216 -2.24 29.78 -18.66
CA LEU A 216 -2.64 31.01 -17.94
C LEU A 216 -1.94 32.28 -18.47
N PRO A 217 -0.60 32.31 -18.63
CA PRO A 217 0.08 33.48 -19.19
C PRO A 217 -0.31 33.76 -20.64
N MET A 218 -0.48 32.72 -21.47
CA MET A 218 -0.88 32.87 -22.86
C MET A 218 -2.30 33.43 -23.00
N GLY A 219 -3.26 32.89 -22.24
CA GLY A 219 -4.65 33.37 -22.24
C GLY A 219 -4.77 34.81 -21.75
N LEU A 220 -4.08 35.15 -20.66
CA LEU A 220 -4.07 36.52 -20.11
C LEU A 220 -3.36 37.51 -21.04
N GLY A 221 -2.26 37.10 -21.67
CA GLY A 221 -1.52 37.89 -22.66
C GLY A 221 -2.36 38.24 -23.88
N PHE A 222 -3.07 37.26 -24.47
CA PHE A 222 -3.97 37.47 -25.60
C PHE A 222 -5.15 38.40 -25.26
N ALA A 223 -5.74 38.23 -24.08
CA ALA A 223 -6.83 39.09 -23.62
C ALA A 223 -6.37 40.56 -23.45
N TRP A 224 -5.15 40.77 -22.96
CA TRP A 224 -4.57 42.11 -22.80
C TRP A 224 -4.26 42.79 -24.13
N MET A 225 -3.71 42.06 -25.11
CA MET A 225 -3.45 42.59 -26.45
C MET A 225 -4.74 43.03 -27.18
N ARG A 226 -5.83 42.28 -27.05
CA ARG A 226 -7.13 42.66 -27.63
C ARG A 226 -7.68 43.96 -27.03
N ARG A 227 -7.51 44.17 -25.72
CA ARG A 227 -7.95 45.42 -25.05
C ARG A 227 -7.17 46.66 -25.50
N ARG A 228 -5.90 46.51 -25.88
CA ARG A 228 -5.09 47.63 -26.40
C ARG A 228 -5.57 48.06 -27.79
N LYS A 229 -5.85 47.12 -28.70
CA LYS A 229 -6.32 47.44 -30.06
C LYS A 229 -7.66 48.18 -30.07
N ALA A 230 -8.58 47.82 -29.17
CA ALA A 230 -9.90 48.46 -29.06
C ALA A 230 -9.88 49.88 -28.47
N ARG A 231 -8.76 50.36 -27.93
CA ARG A 231 -8.60 51.72 -27.38
C ARG A 231 -7.95 52.71 -28.35
N THR A 232 -7.39 52.21 -29.44
CA THR A 232 -6.70 52.98 -30.48
C THR A 232 -7.51 53.12 -31.77
N ALA A 233 -8.75 52.61 -31.78
CA ALA A 233 -9.76 52.86 -32.80
C ALA A 233 -10.84 53.76 -32.19
#